data_AF-A0A955VCZ5-F1
#
_entry.id   AF-A0A955VCZ5-F1
#
_cell.length_a   1.000
_cell.length_b   1.000
_cell.length_c   1.000
_cell.angle_alpha   90.00
_cell.angle_beta   90.00
_cell.angle_gamma   90.00
#
_symmetry.space_group_name_H-M   'P 1'
#
loop_
_entity.id
_entity.type
_entity.pdbx_description
1 polymer ?
#
loop_
_entity_poly.entity_id
_entity_poly.type
_entity_poly.pdbx_seq_one_letter_code
_entity_poly.pdbx_strand_id
1 'polypeptide(L)'
;MRMRALRFLSLSLLLALPVTACTDGGEKGGLVDKTPTDPNTETPVTPELPKAEPVTGTTTFEPAEAPPVLPPAPALAGGVTSGTSVTFDAAYLEDRWLFGIGADPNGLLAGLGSTGIGIAPTEARLVMEGGHLVARAYDADAGAVVPGDSAILMSFPATVADGQVTVDMKKPAVDLAIEIFNGCSYEASGYTLAGDPVFADGLFTWPVDETFSRVGSCPNWLPRNAQGLDVPYLRHQSASGNFAPRAVDANVPFGFFMSGGRQADELLDRLSGVDDGGADGRQTYYVTTNFPEVYVEAARAAFDSWNDVLEPITGIRPFRLERATPDMIAWDPRYHFVIWDETDSGGAMAPFGEDPSTGEVVQNLIIMWFGDIDSLVDSYTRFYDKHPDVAAHVLPPAPPTPEFQGRQAFFDRAGTKAAAAARREAAKRGALRARAFVKRPLNGEVVRRTWQQVGLDASREEIAQSIVTDFLVHEIGHHLGLRHNFKGSIDSDHTNDGDTSSSTMDYVVGMVGPGRYDIDAMRYAYGDGPEETDDLFCTDEDTELDPGCAPWDFGHPVTYWQGVLDALEA
;
A
#
# COMPACT_ATOMS: atom_id res chain seq x y z
N MET A 1 55.54 9.02 5.56
CA MET A 1 56.52 9.22 4.46
C MET A 1 57.04 7.85 4.01
N ARG A 2 56.64 7.36 2.82
CA ARG A 2 56.95 6.02 2.25
C ARG A 2 56.43 4.81 3.06
N MET A 3 56.20 3.61 2.49
CA MET A 3 55.55 3.23 1.22
C MET A 3 55.34 1.69 1.21
N ARG A 4 54.26 1.19 0.57
CA ARG A 4 54.13 -0.01 -0.32
C ARG A 4 54.94 -1.31 0.00
N ALA A 5 54.45 -2.54 -0.20
CA ALA A 5 53.15 -3.12 -0.60
C ALA A 5 53.19 -4.64 -0.19
N LEU A 6 52.59 -5.68 -0.81
CA LEU A 6 51.88 -5.90 -2.09
C LEU A 6 50.91 -7.10 -2.02
N ARG A 7 50.12 -7.28 -3.08
CA ARG A 7 49.11 -8.31 -3.36
C ARG A 7 49.69 -9.73 -3.56
N PHE A 8 48.82 -10.73 -3.47
CA PHE A 8 48.77 -11.81 -4.46
C PHE A 8 47.37 -11.91 -5.08
N LEU A 9 47.30 -12.33 -6.34
CA LEU A 9 46.09 -12.52 -7.13
C LEU A 9 46.34 -13.73 -8.06
N SER A 10 45.39 -14.65 -8.20
CA SER A 10 45.54 -15.86 -9.02
C SER A 10 44.48 -15.93 -10.12
N LEU A 11 44.71 -15.18 -11.20
CA LEU A 11 44.03 -15.40 -12.47
C LEU A 11 44.64 -16.63 -13.16
N SER A 12 43.84 -17.45 -13.85
CA SER A 12 44.32 -18.54 -14.70
C SER A 12 43.62 -18.50 -16.05
N LEU A 13 44.42 -18.36 -17.12
CA LEU A 13 43.97 -18.30 -18.50
C LEU A 13 44.94 -19.15 -19.35
N LEU A 14 44.42 -20.00 -20.23
CA LEU A 14 45.22 -20.76 -21.21
C LEU A 14 44.45 -20.84 -22.52
N LEU A 15 45.15 -20.63 -23.64
CA LEU A 15 44.59 -20.52 -24.99
C LEU A 15 44.73 -21.84 -25.75
N ALA A 16 43.80 -22.13 -26.66
CA ALA A 16 44.08 -22.19 -28.12
C ALA A 16 42.84 -22.63 -28.94
N LEU A 17 42.70 -22.06 -30.15
CA LEU A 17 41.79 -22.54 -31.21
C LEU A 17 42.57 -23.46 -32.17
N PRO A 18 41.89 -24.21 -33.07
CA PRO A 18 41.67 -23.62 -34.39
C PRO A 18 40.32 -23.92 -35.07
N VAL A 19 39.96 -22.98 -35.94
CA VAL A 19 38.97 -22.97 -37.03
C VAL A 19 38.61 -24.33 -37.66
N THR A 20 37.33 -24.52 -37.99
CA THR A 20 36.92 -25.24 -39.21
C THR A 20 35.67 -24.58 -39.80
N ALA A 21 35.62 -24.40 -41.11
CA ALA A 21 34.45 -23.89 -41.84
C ALA A 21 34.06 -24.88 -42.94
N CYS A 22 32.76 -25.03 -43.18
CA CYS A 22 32.17 -25.73 -44.31
C CYS A 22 30.91 -24.98 -44.78
N THR A 23 30.53 -25.17 -46.03
CA THR A 23 29.51 -24.38 -46.76
C THR A 23 28.35 -25.23 -47.26
N ASP A 24 27.33 -24.55 -47.80
CA ASP A 24 26.26 -25.06 -48.68
C ASP A 24 25.16 -25.95 -48.03
N GLY A 25 23.88 -25.85 -48.43
CA GLY A 25 23.23 -24.89 -49.34
C GLY A 25 21.81 -25.30 -49.78
N GLY A 26 20.97 -24.32 -50.16
CA GLY A 26 19.64 -24.52 -50.78
C GLY A 26 18.43 -24.53 -49.82
N GLU A 27 17.20 -24.17 -50.21
CA GLU A 27 16.74 -23.56 -51.48
C GLU A 27 15.56 -22.55 -51.31
N LYS A 28 15.59 -21.57 -52.21
CA LYS A 28 14.64 -20.52 -52.63
C LYS A 28 13.13 -20.77 -52.47
N GLY A 29 12.41 -19.68 -52.17
CA GLY A 29 11.05 -19.40 -52.66
C GLY A 29 10.27 -18.40 -51.78
N GLY A 30 9.77 -17.26 -52.27
CA GLY A 30 9.97 -16.61 -53.57
C GLY A 30 9.40 -15.18 -53.55
N LEU A 31 10.04 -14.23 -54.24
CA LEU A 31 9.62 -12.82 -54.29
C LEU A 31 8.42 -12.61 -55.22
N VAL A 32 7.46 -11.79 -54.80
CA VAL A 32 6.51 -11.11 -55.69
C VAL A 32 6.80 -9.62 -55.64
N ASP A 33 7.12 -9.05 -56.79
CA ASP A 33 7.53 -7.65 -56.95
C ASP A 33 6.32 -6.70 -57.02
N LYS A 34 6.36 -5.64 -56.21
CA LYS A 34 5.63 -4.37 -56.44
C LYS A 34 6.48 -3.20 -55.97
N THR A 35 7.00 -2.44 -56.92
CA THR A 35 7.64 -1.12 -56.72
C THR A 35 6.71 -0.10 -56.01
N PRO A 36 7.28 0.90 -55.31
CA PRO A 36 6.56 1.68 -54.31
C PRO A 36 5.63 2.76 -54.88
N THR A 37 4.62 3.09 -54.08
CA THR A 37 3.88 4.37 -54.16
C THR A 37 4.36 5.29 -53.05
N ASP A 38 4.83 6.48 -53.42
CA ASP A 38 5.19 7.59 -52.54
C ASP A 38 3.96 8.51 -52.34
N PRO A 39 3.53 8.75 -51.09
CA PRO A 39 2.69 9.90 -50.76
C PRO A 39 3.26 10.68 -49.56
N ASN A 40 4.51 11.16 -49.64
CA ASN A 40 5.03 12.18 -48.74
C ASN A 40 4.34 13.54 -49.01
N THR A 41 3.05 13.66 -48.63
CA THR A 41 2.24 14.87 -48.86
C THR A 41 1.12 15.11 -47.85
N GLU A 42 1.22 14.55 -46.65
CA GLU A 42 0.38 14.94 -45.50
C GLU A 42 1.25 15.36 -44.32
N THR A 43 1.13 16.62 -43.93
CA THR A 43 1.78 17.16 -42.73
C THR A 43 1.07 16.59 -41.50
N PRO A 44 1.77 16.02 -40.52
CA PRO A 44 1.16 15.65 -39.25
C PRO A 44 0.56 16.90 -38.59
N VAL A 45 -0.76 16.95 -38.47
CA VAL A 45 -1.45 17.91 -37.61
C VAL A 45 -1.45 17.29 -36.22
N THR A 46 -0.39 17.56 -35.46
CA THR A 46 -0.36 17.25 -34.03
C THR A 46 -1.57 17.91 -33.36
N PRO A 47 -2.39 17.17 -32.59
CA PRO A 47 -3.37 17.81 -31.71
C PRO A 47 -2.61 18.69 -30.71
N GLU A 48 -2.80 20.01 -30.79
CA GLU A 48 -2.21 20.93 -29.81
C GLU A 48 -2.92 20.71 -28.48
N LEU A 49 -2.24 20.04 -27.54
CA LEU A 49 -2.77 19.82 -26.19
C LEU A 49 -3.18 21.17 -25.57
N PRO A 50 -4.36 21.27 -24.93
CA PRO A 50 -4.76 22.49 -24.28
C PRO A 50 -3.77 22.80 -23.16
N LYS A 51 -3.06 23.92 -23.27
CA LYS A 51 -2.22 24.42 -22.18
C LYS A 51 -3.10 24.60 -20.95
N ALA A 52 -2.67 24.03 -19.83
CA ALA A 52 -3.29 24.31 -18.55
C ALA A 52 -3.23 25.82 -18.29
N GLU A 53 -4.39 26.48 -18.25
CA GLU A 53 -4.45 27.84 -17.72
C GLU A 53 -4.32 27.76 -16.19
N PRO A 54 -3.56 28.66 -15.54
CA PRO A 54 -3.47 28.69 -14.08
C PRO A 54 -4.87 28.91 -13.50
N VAL A 55 -5.22 28.15 -12.46
CA VAL A 55 -6.58 28.12 -11.89
C VAL A 55 -6.83 29.36 -11.02
N THR A 56 -6.88 30.55 -11.64
CA THR A 56 -7.18 31.82 -10.95
C THR A 56 -8.66 31.99 -10.62
N GLY A 57 -9.40 30.88 -10.47
CA GLY A 57 -10.83 30.84 -10.24
C GLY A 57 -11.16 30.83 -8.75
N THR A 58 -11.51 32.00 -8.20
CA THR A 58 -12.17 32.07 -6.88
C THR A 58 -13.63 31.65 -7.00
N THR A 59 -13.86 30.39 -7.33
CA THR A 59 -15.18 29.75 -7.19
C THR A 59 -15.57 29.77 -5.72
N THR A 60 -16.64 30.48 -5.38
CA THR A 60 -17.31 30.31 -4.09
C THR A 60 -18.04 28.97 -4.11
N PHE A 61 -17.33 27.91 -3.71
CA PHE A 61 -17.92 26.59 -3.54
C PHE A 61 -19.07 26.65 -2.53
N GLU A 62 -20.17 25.95 -2.81
CA GLU A 62 -21.19 25.74 -1.78
C GLU A 62 -20.61 24.82 -0.69
N PRO A 63 -20.92 25.05 0.60
CA PRO A 63 -20.45 24.16 1.66
C PRO A 63 -20.96 22.74 1.37
N ALA A 64 -20.10 21.75 1.60
CA ALA A 64 -20.46 20.34 1.41
C ALA A 64 -21.82 20.03 2.07
N GLU A 65 -22.67 19.26 1.38
CA GLU A 65 -23.91 18.79 1.99
C GLU A 65 -23.59 18.12 3.33
N ALA A 66 -24.43 18.37 4.34
CA ALA A 66 -24.23 17.75 5.64
C ALA A 66 -24.09 16.24 5.46
N PRO A 67 -23.03 15.61 6.03
CA PRO A 67 -22.74 14.20 5.76
C PRO A 67 -23.99 13.37 6.04
N PRO A 68 -24.29 12.37 5.19
CA PRO A 68 -25.55 11.66 5.26
C PRO A 68 -25.76 11.18 6.69
N VAL A 69 -26.84 11.62 7.34
CA VAL A 69 -27.21 11.13 8.66
C VAL A 69 -27.33 9.63 8.53
N LEU A 70 -26.32 8.90 9.02
CA LEU A 70 -26.16 7.49 8.74
C LEU A 70 -27.49 6.80 9.07
N PRO A 71 -28.11 6.08 8.11
CA PRO A 71 -29.29 5.32 8.44
C PRO A 71 -28.91 4.41 9.61
N PRO A 72 -29.75 4.30 10.67
CA PRO A 72 -29.42 3.44 11.80
C PRO A 72 -29.07 2.07 11.25
N ALA A 73 -27.83 1.64 11.51
CA ALA A 73 -27.17 0.58 10.75
C ALA A 73 -28.14 -0.57 10.49
N PRO A 74 -28.35 -0.97 9.21
CA PRO A 74 -29.45 -1.84 8.85
C PRO A 74 -29.44 -3.08 9.76
N ALA A 75 -30.62 -3.46 10.25
CA ALA A 75 -30.75 -4.63 11.12
C ALA A 75 -30.55 -5.89 10.27
N LEU A 76 -29.29 -6.27 10.11
CA LEU A 76 -28.85 -7.22 9.10
C LEU A 76 -29.20 -8.66 9.47
N ALA A 77 -29.44 -9.45 8.42
CA ALA A 77 -30.07 -10.77 8.55
C ALA A 77 -29.10 -11.79 9.15
N GLY A 78 -29.06 -11.87 10.49
CA GLY A 78 -28.32 -12.89 11.20
C GLY A 78 -27.69 -12.47 12.53
N GLY A 79 -27.91 -11.25 13.06
CA GLY A 79 -27.44 -10.91 14.40
C GLY A 79 -27.98 -9.63 15.02
N VAL A 80 -27.75 -9.46 16.33
CA VAL A 80 -28.27 -8.37 17.19
C VAL A 80 -27.29 -8.07 18.33
N THR A 81 -26.91 -6.81 18.50
CA THR A 81 -26.22 -6.29 19.70
C THR A 81 -27.22 -5.91 20.80
N SER A 82 -26.88 -6.16 22.06
CA SER A 82 -27.63 -5.74 23.24
C SER A 82 -26.67 -5.42 24.41
N GLY A 83 -26.10 -4.22 24.42
CA GLY A 83 -25.03 -3.85 25.35
C GLY A 83 -23.78 -4.70 25.10
N THR A 84 -23.15 -5.21 26.16
CA THR A 84 -21.94 -6.06 26.04
C THR A 84 -22.17 -7.41 25.36
N SER A 85 -23.38 -7.76 24.95
CA SER A 85 -23.69 -9.04 24.31
C SER A 85 -24.00 -8.91 22.83
N VAL A 86 -23.43 -9.79 22.01
CA VAL A 86 -23.76 -9.96 20.59
C VAL A 86 -24.40 -11.33 20.41
N THR A 87 -25.51 -11.38 19.67
CA THR A 87 -26.17 -12.62 19.25
C THR A 87 -26.08 -12.76 17.74
N PHE A 88 -25.77 -13.95 17.22
CA PHE A 88 -25.76 -14.23 15.78
C PHE A 88 -26.15 -15.69 15.46
N ASP A 89 -26.44 -16.00 14.19
CA ASP A 89 -26.86 -17.35 13.79
C ASP A 89 -25.74 -18.40 13.93
N ALA A 90 -26.07 -19.57 14.46
CA ALA A 90 -25.09 -20.64 14.69
C ALA A 90 -24.48 -21.23 13.40
N ALA A 91 -25.10 -21.01 12.22
CA ALA A 91 -24.52 -21.38 10.93
C ALA A 91 -23.14 -20.72 10.69
N TYR A 92 -22.94 -19.49 11.17
CA TYR A 92 -21.66 -18.78 11.04
C TYR A 92 -20.47 -19.45 11.77
N LEU A 93 -20.71 -20.46 12.61
CA LEU A 93 -19.64 -21.27 13.23
C LEU A 93 -19.01 -22.29 12.28
N GLU A 94 -19.71 -22.68 11.20
CA GLU A 94 -19.21 -23.72 10.29
C GLU A 94 -18.14 -23.21 9.33
N ASP A 95 -18.01 -21.90 9.16
CA ASP A 95 -17.27 -21.24 8.07
C ASP A 95 -15.93 -20.59 8.49
N ARG A 96 -15.19 -20.06 7.51
CA ARG A 96 -13.96 -19.30 7.73
C ARG A 96 -14.25 -17.88 8.24
N TRP A 97 -13.42 -17.46 9.19
CA TRP A 97 -13.27 -16.08 9.63
C TRP A 97 -11.84 -15.58 9.42
N LEU A 98 -11.70 -14.26 9.35
CA LEU A 98 -10.44 -13.54 9.47
C LEU A 98 -10.44 -12.82 10.82
N PHE A 99 -9.43 -13.04 11.66
CA PHE A 99 -9.27 -12.31 12.93
C PHE A 99 -8.17 -11.27 12.78
N GLY A 100 -8.43 -10.05 13.25
CA GLY A 100 -7.49 -8.94 13.19
C GLY A 100 -7.74 -7.91 14.28
N ILE A 101 -6.97 -6.82 14.24
CA ILE A 101 -7.09 -5.70 15.14
C ILE A 101 -6.69 -4.43 14.40
N GLY A 102 -7.58 -3.45 14.36
CA GLY A 102 -7.20 -2.08 14.10
C GLY A 102 -6.64 -1.49 15.39
N ALA A 103 -5.48 -0.83 15.32
CA ALA A 103 -4.80 -0.27 16.48
C ALA A 103 -4.57 1.24 16.30
N ASP A 104 -4.52 1.97 17.41
CA ASP A 104 -4.17 3.41 17.41
C ASP A 104 -2.79 3.61 16.74
N PRO A 105 -2.67 4.37 15.63
CA PRO A 105 -1.40 4.58 14.93
C PRO A 105 -0.32 5.26 15.79
N ASN A 106 -0.71 5.99 16.84
CA ASN A 106 0.19 6.58 17.83
C ASN A 106 0.39 5.67 19.06
N GLY A 107 -0.38 4.58 19.15
CA GLY A 107 -0.21 3.51 20.13
C GLY A 107 1.00 2.63 19.84
N LEU A 108 1.54 1.99 20.89
CA LEU A 108 2.75 1.16 20.79
C LEU A 108 2.60 -0.04 19.84
N LEU A 109 1.37 -0.51 19.61
CA LEU A 109 1.07 -1.60 18.69
C LEU A 109 1.26 -1.23 17.23
N ALA A 110 1.13 0.06 16.88
CA ALA A 110 1.21 0.56 15.50
C ALA A 110 2.33 1.58 15.25
N GLY A 111 3.07 2.03 16.26
CA GLY A 111 4.23 2.92 16.09
C GLY A 111 5.52 2.38 16.69
N LEU A 112 6.51 1.99 15.85
CA LEU A 112 7.88 1.66 16.28
C LEU A 112 8.94 2.32 15.39
N GLY A 113 9.43 3.50 15.81
CA GLY A 113 10.58 4.17 15.18
C GLY A 113 10.21 4.93 13.92
N SER A 114 10.95 4.70 12.82
CA SER A 114 10.67 5.30 11.49
C SER A 114 9.75 4.43 10.62
N THR A 115 9.20 3.35 11.19
CA THR A 115 8.24 2.46 10.54
C THR A 115 6.97 2.41 11.37
N GLY A 116 5.83 2.69 10.75
CA GLY A 116 4.54 2.34 11.35
C GLY A 116 4.31 0.83 11.24
N ILE A 117 3.38 0.33 12.03
CA ILE A 117 3.04 -1.08 12.12
C ILE A 117 1.55 -1.28 11.90
N GLY A 118 1.18 -2.02 10.87
CA GLY A 118 -0.13 -2.64 10.79
C GLY A 118 -0.08 -4.01 11.44
N ILE A 119 -1.19 -4.48 12.02
CA ILE A 119 -1.25 -5.85 12.54
C ILE A 119 -1.89 -6.75 11.49
N ALA A 120 -1.10 -7.73 11.02
CA ALA A 120 -1.50 -8.74 10.07
C ALA A 120 -2.74 -9.50 10.57
N PRO A 121 -3.84 -9.50 9.81
CA PRO A 121 -4.96 -10.39 10.07
C PRO A 121 -4.53 -11.86 9.85
N THR A 122 -5.23 -12.79 10.49
CA THR A 122 -4.98 -14.24 10.39
C THR A 122 -6.27 -14.99 10.12
N GLU A 123 -6.21 -16.08 9.34
CA GLU A 123 -7.35 -16.99 9.21
C GLU A 123 -7.67 -17.63 10.57
N ALA A 124 -8.96 -17.72 10.86
CA ALA A 124 -9.52 -18.22 12.10
C ALA A 124 -10.79 -19.04 11.83
N ARG A 125 -11.19 -19.84 12.82
CA ARG A 125 -12.51 -20.47 12.88
C ARG A 125 -13.11 -20.28 14.27
N LEU A 126 -14.39 -19.99 14.31
CA LEU A 126 -15.15 -19.89 15.55
C LEU A 126 -15.68 -21.27 15.96
N VAL A 127 -15.39 -21.68 17.19
CA VAL A 127 -15.84 -22.97 17.73
C VAL A 127 -16.41 -22.81 19.13
N MET A 128 -17.42 -23.60 19.47
CA MET A 128 -18.04 -23.60 20.80
C MET A 128 -17.39 -24.66 21.70
N GLU A 129 -16.57 -24.21 22.66
CA GLU A 129 -15.85 -25.09 23.59
C GLU A 129 -16.16 -24.70 25.04
N GLY A 130 -16.62 -25.65 25.85
CA GLY A 130 -16.75 -25.46 27.30
C GLY A 130 -17.64 -24.29 27.77
N GLY A 131 -18.65 -23.89 26.98
CA GLY A 131 -19.48 -22.71 27.27
C GLY A 131 -18.85 -21.37 26.87
N HIS A 132 -17.88 -21.40 25.96
CA HIS A 132 -17.22 -20.25 25.38
C HIS A 132 -17.25 -20.31 23.85
N LEU A 133 -17.33 -19.15 23.22
CA LEU A 133 -16.98 -18.98 21.81
C LEU A 133 -15.46 -18.78 21.75
N VAL A 134 -14.79 -19.60 20.97
CA VAL A 134 -13.32 -19.60 20.85
C VAL A 134 -12.94 -19.29 19.41
N ALA A 135 -12.16 -18.24 19.20
CA ALA A 135 -11.51 -17.97 17.92
C ALA A 135 -10.19 -18.76 17.89
N ARG A 136 -10.14 -19.84 17.11
CA ARG A 136 -8.92 -20.63 16.89
C ARG A 136 -8.28 -20.23 15.57
N ALA A 137 -6.95 -20.08 15.56
CA ALA A 137 -6.19 -19.91 14.33
C ALA A 137 -6.40 -21.12 13.39
N TYR A 138 -6.51 -20.85 12.10
CA TYR A 138 -6.81 -21.83 11.07
C TYR A 138 -5.61 -22.02 10.13
N ASP A 139 -5.26 -23.27 9.85
CA ASP A 139 -4.21 -23.66 8.90
C ASP A 139 -4.90 -24.05 7.58
N ALA A 140 -4.86 -23.14 6.60
CA ALA A 140 -5.50 -23.32 5.31
C ALA A 140 -4.80 -24.34 4.39
N ASP A 141 -3.50 -24.55 4.54
CA ASP A 141 -2.76 -25.64 3.86
C ASP A 141 -3.23 -27.02 4.41
N ALA A 142 -3.52 -27.10 5.71
CA ALA A 142 -4.07 -28.31 6.36
C ALA A 142 -5.61 -28.43 6.29
N GLY A 143 -6.31 -27.35 5.94
CA GLY A 143 -7.78 -27.26 5.95
C GLY A 143 -8.43 -27.35 7.34
N ALA A 144 -7.68 -27.08 8.42
CA ALA A 144 -8.07 -27.42 9.80
C ALA A 144 -7.70 -26.33 10.82
N VAL A 145 -8.40 -26.31 11.96
CA VAL A 145 -7.97 -25.49 13.11
C VAL A 145 -6.65 -26.02 13.68
N VAL A 146 -5.77 -25.11 14.09
CA VAL A 146 -4.52 -25.49 14.75
C VAL A 146 -4.85 -26.10 16.13
N PRO A 147 -4.28 -27.27 16.49
CA PRO A 147 -4.58 -27.95 17.74
C PRO A 147 -3.82 -27.37 18.94
N GLY A 148 -4.44 -27.44 20.12
CA GLY A 148 -3.86 -27.02 21.40
C GLY A 148 -4.26 -25.61 21.84
N ASP A 149 -3.90 -25.24 23.06
CA ASP A 149 -4.35 -23.97 23.67
C ASP A 149 -3.59 -22.76 23.09
N SER A 150 -2.35 -22.96 22.63
CA SER A 150 -1.54 -21.97 21.91
C SER A 150 -2.02 -21.67 20.48
N ALA A 151 -3.22 -22.10 20.11
CA ALA A 151 -3.91 -21.76 18.87
C ALA A 151 -5.14 -20.87 19.11
N ILE A 152 -5.49 -20.61 20.38
CA ILE A 152 -6.61 -19.73 20.74
C ILE A 152 -6.14 -18.29 20.60
N LEU A 153 -6.72 -17.56 19.65
CA LEU A 153 -6.48 -16.14 19.42
C LEU A 153 -7.19 -15.30 20.49
N MET A 154 -8.39 -15.73 20.88
CA MET A 154 -9.18 -15.25 22.02
C MET A 154 -10.37 -16.18 22.29
N SER A 155 -11.02 -15.99 23.44
CA SER A 155 -12.33 -16.60 23.71
C SER A 155 -13.20 -15.77 24.65
N PHE A 156 -14.51 -15.89 24.52
CA PHE A 156 -15.52 -15.20 25.34
C PHE A 156 -16.58 -16.17 25.85
N PRO A 157 -17.17 -15.95 27.04
CA PRO A 157 -18.33 -16.73 27.51
C PRO A 157 -19.47 -16.65 26.49
N ALA A 158 -20.03 -17.80 26.10
CA ALA A 158 -21.10 -17.85 25.10
C ALA A 158 -22.05 -19.02 25.30
N THR A 159 -23.29 -18.84 24.84
CA THR A 159 -24.37 -19.82 24.91
C THR A 159 -24.97 -20.05 23.53
N VAL A 160 -25.47 -21.27 23.28
CA VAL A 160 -26.20 -21.60 22.05
C VAL A 160 -27.62 -22.02 22.43
N ALA A 161 -28.61 -21.34 21.86
CA ALA A 161 -30.03 -21.60 22.08
C ALA A 161 -30.82 -21.30 20.80
N ASP A 162 -31.81 -22.13 20.46
CA ASP A 162 -32.76 -21.91 19.36
C ASP A 162 -32.14 -21.55 17.99
N GLY A 163 -30.92 -22.04 17.71
CA GLY A 163 -30.17 -21.78 16.47
C GLY A 163 -29.31 -20.51 16.49
N GLN A 164 -29.23 -19.82 17.62
CA GLN A 164 -28.44 -18.59 17.80
C GLN A 164 -27.30 -18.82 18.81
N VAL A 165 -26.18 -18.13 18.61
CA VAL A 165 -25.04 -18.00 19.51
C VAL A 165 -25.11 -16.63 20.17
N THR A 166 -25.21 -16.56 21.50
CA THR A 166 -25.09 -15.29 22.25
C THR A 166 -23.78 -15.28 23.03
N VAL A 167 -22.96 -14.25 22.80
CA VAL A 167 -21.61 -14.04 23.36
C VAL A 167 -21.65 -12.86 24.33
N ASP A 168 -20.99 -12.95 25.48
CA ASP A 168 -20.73 -11.81 26.38
C ASP A 168 -19.31 -11.26 26.19
N MET A 169 -19.20 -10.12 25.51
CA MET A 169 -17.94 -9.43 25.20
C MET A 169 -17.36 -8.67 26.38
N LYS A 170 -18.02 -8.71 27.56
CA LYS A 170 -17.63 -7.94 28.74
C LYS A 170 -16.24 -8.27 29.29
N LYS A 171 -15.77 -9.51 29.15
CA LYS A 171 -14.37 -9.90 29.39
C LYS A 171 -14.03 -11.18 28.62
N PRO A 172 -12.88 -11.26 27.93
CA PRO A 172 -12.38 -12.53 27.41
C PRO A 172 -12.01 -13.50 28.54
N ALA A 173 -12.09 -14.80 28.23
CA ALA A 173 -11.58 -15.92 29.02
C ALA A 173 -10.16 -16.34 28.61
N VAL A 174 -9.75 -16.01 27.38
CA VAL A 174 -8.34 -15.99 26.93
C VAL A 174 -8.10 -14.62 26.31
N ASP A 175 -7.24 -13.84 26.97
CA ASP A 175 -6.85 -12.48 26.58
C ASP A 175 -5.91 -12.50 25.34
N LEU A 176 -5.86 -11.41 24.55
CA LEU A 176 -5.15 -11.35 23.27
C LEU A 176 -3.62 -11.39 23.40
N ALA A 177 -2.92 -12.00 22.44
CA ALA A 177 -1.48 -11.96 22.28
C ALA A 177 -1.03 -11.50 20.88
N ILE A 178 0.06 -10.73 20.82
CA ILE A 178 0.62 -10.16 19.59
C ILE A 178 2.14 -10.45 19.56
N GLU A 179 2.61 -11.16 18.54
CA GLU A 179 4.04 -11.43 18.30
C GLU A 179 4.67 -10.30 17.47
N ILE A 180 5.56 -9.52 18.10
CA ILE A 180 6.30 -8.43 17.43
C ILE A 180 7.56 -8.97 16.76
N PHE A 181 8.29 -9.84 17.47
CA PHE A 181 9.47 -10.55 16.96
C PHE A 181 9.44 -11.99 17.47
N ASN A 182 10.12 -12.92 16.79
CA ASN A 182 10.16 -14.34 17.18
C ASN A 182 10.59 -14.53 18.65
N GLY A 183 9.64 -14.90 19.52
CA GLY A 183 9.86 -15.04 20.96
C GLY A 183 9.78 -13.74 21.79
N CYS A 184 9.16 -12.69 21.25
CA CYS A 184 8.84 -11.42 21.92
C CYS A 184 7.35 -11.06 21.66
N SER A 185 6.54 -11.09 22.72
CA SER A 185 5.10 -10.86 22.67
C SER A 185 4.67 -9.62 23.48
N TYR A 186 3.55 -9.04 23.09
CA TYR A 186 2.67 -8.28 23.98
C TYR A 186 1.45 -9.14 24.28
N GLU A 187 1.16 -9.34 25.56
CA GLU A 187 0.03 -10.12 26.06
C GLU A 187 -0.91 -9.20 26.84
N ALA A 188 -2.21 -9.22 26.51
CA ALA A 188 -3.20 -8.37 27.14
C ALA A 188 -3.34 -8.71 28.63
N SER A 189 -3.40 -7.67 29.45
CA SER A 189 -3.35 -7.70 30.92
C SER A 189 -4.44 -6.86 31.58
N GLY A 190 -5.12 -6.02 30.79
CA GLY A 190 -6.34 -5.30 31.11
C GLY A 190 -7.18 -5.16 29.84
N TYR A 191 -8.50 -5.24 30.00
CA TYR A 191 -9.50 -5.20 28.92
C TYR A 191 -10.73 -4.45 29.45
N THR A 192 -11.15 -3.39 28.78
CA THR A 192 -12.39 -2.66 29.08
C THR A 192 -13.07 -2.22 27.79
N LEU A 193 -14.31 -2.69 27.51
CA LEU A 193 -15.09 -2.20 26.37
C LEU A 193 -15.23 -0.67 26.42
N ALA A 194 -14.76 -0.01 25.36
CA ALA A 194 -14.84 1.44 25.20
C ALA A 194 -16.13 1.91 24.52
N GLY A 195 -16.87 0.98 23.89
CA GLY A 195 -18.17 1.17 23.27
C GLY A 195 -18.92 -0.16 23.12
N ASP A 196 -20.13 -0.12 22.57
CA ASP A 196 -20.91 -1.33 22.32
C ASP A 196 -20.31 -2.14 21.14
N PRO A 197 -20.24 -3.48 21.23
CA PRO A 197 -19.79 -4.36 20.15
C PRO A 197 -20.79 -4.36 18.98
N VAL A 198 -20.30 -4.41 17.73
CA VAL A 198 -21.14 -4.31 16.52
C VAL A 198 -20.92 -5.52 15.61
N PHE A 199 -22.00 -6.15 15.15
CA PHE A 199 -21.97 -7.16 14.08
C PHE A 199 -22.87 -6.74 12.91
N ALA A 200 -22.28 -6.57 11.73
CA ALA A 200 -22.95 -6.14 10.50
C ALA A 200 -22.25 -6.77 9.27
N ASP A 201 -23.01 -7.28 8.31
CA ASP A 201 -22.52 -7.83 7.03
C ASP A 201 -21.41 -8.88 7.14
N GLY A 202 -21.38 -9.63 8.25
CA GLY A 202 -20.35 -10.62 8.55
C GLY A 202 -19.09 -10.03 9.21
N LEU A 203 -18.98 -8.71 9.35
CA LEU A 203 -17.94 -8.04 10.12
C LEU A 203 -18.41 -7.79 11.57
N PHE A 204 -17.66 -8.34 12.52
CA PHE A 204 -17.83 -8.15 13.97
C PHE A 204 -16.66 -7.29 14.47
N THR A 205 -16.93 -6.13 15.05
CA THR A 205 -15.94 -5.28 15.73
C THR A 205 -16.35 -4.99 17.18
N TRP A 206 -15.38 -4.72 18.06
CA TRP A 206 -15.66 -4.23 19.40
C TRP A 206 -14.53 -3.30 19.87
N PRO A 207 -14.81 -2.00 20.14
CA PRO A 207 -13.78 -1.08 20.61
C PRO A 207 -13.47 -1.29 22.10
N VAL A 208 -12.19 -1.30 22.44
CA VAL A 208 -11.69 -1.70 23.77
C VAL A 208 -10.45 -0.90 24.17
N ASP A 209 -10.42 -0.44 25.43
CA ASP A 209 -9.22 0.03 26.11
C ASP A 209 -8.46 -1.20 26.63
N GLU A 210 -7.37 -1.57 25.94
CA GLU A 210 -6.51 -2.70 26.31
C GLU A 210 -5.17 -2.24 26.88
N THR A 211 -4.72 -2.92 27.93
CA THR A 211 -3.38 -2.73 28.52
C THR A 211 -2.57 -3.99 28.29
N PHE A 212 -1.49 -3.91 27.51
CA PHE A 212 -0.62 -5.05 27.23
C PHE A 212 0.64 -5.04 28.10
N SER A 213 1.11 -6.21 28.52
CA SER A 213 2.43 -6.39 29.13
C SER A 213 3.37 -7.15 28.19
N ARG A 214 4.64 -6.74 28.19
CA ARG A 214 5.67 -7.25 27.29
C ARG A 214 6.31 -8.53 27.85
N VAL A 215 6.20 -9.64 27.11
CA VAL A 215 6.62 -10.98 27.53
C VAL A 215 7.69 -11.55 26.58
N GLY A 216 8.53 -12.46 27.08
CA GLY A 216 9.60 -13.09 26.32
C GLY A 216 10.87 -12.25 26.14
N SER A 217 11.61 -12.53 25.07
CA SER A 217 12.98 -12.06 24.81
C SER A 217 13.03 -10.72 24.07
N CYS A 218 12.21 -9.77 24.50
CA CYS A 218 12.05 -8.48 23.81
C CYS A 218 13.24 -7.50 23.99
N PRO A 219 13.65 -6.77 22.93
CA PRO A 219 14.65 -5.70 23.00
C PRO A 219 14.41 -4.68 24.13
N ASN A 220 15.48 -4.15 24.74
CA ASN A 220 15.38 -3.25 25.89
C ASN A 220 14.78 -1.86 25.59
N TRP A 221 14.66 -1.48 24.31
CA TRP A 221 14.07 -0.21 23.88
C TRP A 221 12.54 -0.25 23.78
N LEU A 222 11.93 -1.44 23.69
CA LEU A 222 10.47 -1.60 23.73
C LEU A 222 9.91 -1.30 25.14
N PRO A 223 8.89 -0.44 25.30
CA PRO A 223 8.22 -0.21 26.59
C PRO A 223 7.72 -1.49 27.25
N ARG A 224 7.79 -1.56 28.59
CA ARG A 224 7.38 -2.77 29.35
C ARG A 224 5.88 -3.07 29.25
N ASN A 225 5.06 -2.04 29.12
CA ASN A 225 3.62 -2.14 28.93
C ASN A 225 3.21 -1.22 27.77
N ALA A 226 2.11 -1.55 27.11
CA ALA A 226 1.33 -0.66 26.25
C ALA A 226 -0.02 -0.36 26.93
N GLN A 227 -0.66 0.73 26.54
CA GLN A 227 -2.10 0.91 26.66
C GLN A 227 -2.59 1.63 25.40
N GLY A 228 -3.75 1.27 24.88
CA GLY A 228 -4.34 1.84 23.68
C GLY A 228 -5.85 1.63 23.63
N LEU A 229 -6.53 2.46 22.85
CA LEU A 229 -7.88 2.15 22.36
C LEU A 229 -7.69 1.36 21.07
N ASP A 230 -8.03 0.08 21.10
CA ASP A 230 -7.92 -0.80 19.93
C ASP A 230 -9.31 -1.27 19.48
N VAL A 231 -9.41 -1.75 18.24
CA VAL A 231 -10.63 -2.33 17.66
C VAL A 231 -10.31 -3.72 17.08
N PRO A 232 -10.24 -4.77 17.92
CA PRO A 232 -10.21 -6.14 17.47
C PRO A 232 -11.48 -6.49 16.67
N TYR A 233 -11.33 -7.40 15.70
CA TYR A 233 -12.40 -7.76 14.79
C TYR A 233 -12.35 -9.21 14.32
N LEU A 234 -13.52 -9.71 13.95
CA LEU A 234 -13.74 -10.98 13.26
C LEU A 234 -14.53 -10.69 11.98
N ARG A 235 -13.96 -10.98 10.81
CA ARG A 235 -14.62 -10.80 9.50
C ARG A 235 -14.93 -12.16 8.87
N HIS A 236 -16.20 -12.45 8.65
CA HIS A 236 -16.67 -13.69 8.05
C HIS A 236 -16.38 -13.73 6.55
N GLN A 237 -16.17 -14.92 5.97
CA GLN A 237 -15.95 -15.08 4.52
C GLN A 237 -17.08 -14.52 3.63
N SER A 238 -18.32 -14.38 4.13
CA SER A 238 -19.40 -13.73 3.39
C SER A 238 -19.27 -12.21 3.27
N ALA A 239 -18.47 -11.58 4.13
CA ALA A 239 -18.20 -10.14 4.09
C ALA A 239 -17.35 -9.73 2.88
N SER A 240 -16.69 -10.70 2.22
CA SER A 240 -15.97 -10.52 0.96
C SER A 240 -16.88 -10.26 -0.25
N GLY A 241 -18.20 -10.39 -0.11
CA GLY A 241 -19.15 -10.13 -1.18
C GLY A 241 -18.87 -10.99 -2.42
N ASN A 242 -18.52 -10.34 -3.53
CA ASN A 242 -18.19 -10.98 -4.81
C ASN A 242 -16.67 -11.08 -5.07
N PHE A 243 -15.80 -10.65 -4.14
CA PHE A 243 -14.36 -10.49 -4.40
C PHE A 243 -13.69 -11.75 -4.95
N ALA A 244 -13.17 -11.64 -6.16
CA ALA A 244 -12.40 -12.70 -6.81
C ALA A 244 -10.88 -12.55 -6.52
N PRO A 245 -10.22 -13.57 -5.95
CA PRO A 245 -8.76 -13.63 -5.91
C PRO A 245 -8.17 -13.58 -7.32
N ARG A 246 -7.11 -12.80 -7.53
CA ARG A 246 -6.44 -12.66 -8.84
C ARG A 246 -5.00 -13.15 -8.72
N ALA A 247 -4.64 -14.18 -9.49
CA ALA A 247 -3.29 -14.73 -9.49
C ALA A 247 -2.29 -13.81 -10.21
N VAL A 248 -1.03 -13.87 -9.77
CA VAL A 248 0.10 -13.12 -10.35
C VAL A 248 0.61 -13.83 -11.61
N ASP A 249 0.68 -13.12 -12.74
CA ASP A 249 1.60 -13.51 -13.83
C ASP A 249 2.99 -12.94 -13.53
N ALA A 250 3.94 -13.79 -13.15
CA ALA A 250 5.32 -13.39 -12.85
C ALA A 250 6.13 -12.90 -14.08
N ASN A 251 5.47 -12.69 -15.23
CA ASN A 251 6.08 -12.11 -16.42
C ASN A 251 5.80 -10.60 -16.59
N VAL A 252 4.77 -10.02 -15.97
CA VAL A 252 4.45 -8.58 -16.09
C VAL A 252 5.35 -7.71 -15.19
N PRO A 253 5.60 -6.43 -15.52
CA PRO A 253 6.47 -5.55 -14.72
C PRO A 253 5.81 -4.96 -13.47
N PHE A 254 4.57 -5.33 -13.11
CA PHE A 254 3.80 -4.59 -12.08
C PHE A 254 4.00 -5.10 -10.65
N GLY A 255 4.52 -4.21 -9.81
CA GLY A 255 4.68 -4.40 -8.37
C GLY A 255 3.38 -4.27 -7.58
N PHE A 256 2.80 -5.40 -7.21
CA PHE A 256 1.72 -5.48 -6.23
C PHE A 256 2.21 -6.12 -4.93
N PHE A 257 1.55 -5.80 -3.82
CA PHE A 257 1.62 -6.61 -2.60
C PHE A 257 1.01 -7.99 -2.88
N MET A 258 1.53 -9.02 -2.21
CA MET A 258 1.20 -10.41 -2.52
C MET A 258 0.91 -11.26 -1.28
N SER A 259 -0.25 -11.90 -1.33
CA SER A 259 -0.73 -12.92 -0.39
C SER A 259 -0.64 -14.33 -1.00
N GLY A 260 -0.98 -15.35 -0.21
CA GLY A 260 -0.80 -16.74 -0.61
C GLY A 260 -1.01 -17.73 0.53
N GLY A 261 -2.26 -18.20 0.68
CA GLY A 261 -2.68 -19.14 1.73
C GLY A 261 -3.20 -20.50 1.22
N ARG A 262 -3.36 -20.71 -0.10
CA ARG A 262 -3.88 -21.96 -0.67
C ARG A 262 -3.10 -22.40 -1.90
N GLN A 263 -2.46 -23.57 -1.83
CA GLN A 263 -1.89 -24.35 -2.94
C GLN A 263 -0.75 -23.70 -3.78
N ALA A 264 -0.20 -22.58 -3.33
CA ALA A 264 1.05 -21.94 -3.80
C ALA A 264 1.00 -21.20 -5.15
N ASP A 265 -0.19 -20.73 -5.55
CA ASP A 265 -0.29 -19.56 -6.43
C ASP A 265 -0.11 -18.29 -5.58
N GLU A 266 0.60 -17.28 -6.11
CA GLU A 266 0.69 -15.95 -5.50
C GLU A 266 -0.49 -15.11 -5.96
N LEU A 267 -1.11 -14.38 -5.03
CA LEU A 267 -2.32 -13.58 -5.26
C LEU A 267 -1.99 -12.10 -5.13
N LEU A 268 -2.50 -11.29 -6.06
CA LEU A 268 -2.46 -9.83 -6.00
C LEU A 268 -3.33 -9.36 -4.84
N ASP A 269 -2.76 -8.56 -3.94
CA ASP A 269 -3.53 -7.86 -2.93
C ASP A 269 -4.27 -6.68 -3.61
N ARG A 270 -5.60 -6.59 -3.44
CA ARG A 270 -6.50 -5.67 -4.12
C ARG A 270 -7.67 -5.24 -3.24
N LEU A 271 -8.18 -4.03 -3.43
CA LEU A 271 -9.36 -3.52 -2.75
C LEU A 271 -10.65 -4.11 -3.36
N SER A 272 -11.57 -4.59 -2.53
CA SER A 272 -12.87 -5.11 -2.98
C SER A 272 -13.86 -4.00 -3.31
N GLY A 273 -14.88 -4.31 -4.13
CA GLY A 273 -15.95 -3.36 -4.47
C GLY A 273 -15.60 -2.35 -5.56
N VAL A 274 -14.37 -2.42 -6.10
CA VAL A 274 -13.94 -1.69 -7.31
C VAL A 274 -14.46 -2.39 -8.59
N ASP A 275 -14.99 -3.61 -8.45
CA ASP A 275 -15.45 -4.53 -9.49
C ASP A 275 -16.98 -4.53 -9.75
N ASP A 276 -17.41 -5.00 -10.93
CA ASP A 276 -18.73 -4.76 -11.55
C ASP A 276 -19.93 -5.53 -10.95
N GLY A 277 -19.95 -5.70 -9.62
CA GLY A 277 -21.02 -6.42 -8.90
C GLY A 277 -21.43 -5.85 -7.54
N GLY A 278 -20.84 -4.74 -7.08
CA GLY A 278 -21.19 -4.11 -5.81
C GLY A 278 -22.56 -3.41 -5.81
N ALA A 279 -23.28 -3.44 -4.68
CA ALA A 279 -24.42 -2.55 -4.46
C ALA A 279 -23.89 -1.16 -4.07
N ASP A 280 -24.21 -0.11 -4.85
CA ASP A 280 -23.53 1.21 -4.88
C ASP A 280 -22.06 1.15 -5.36
N GLY A 281 -21.25 0.20 -4.84
CA GLY A 281 -19.89 -0.04 -5.34
C GLY A 281 -18.88 1.07 -5.01
N ARG A 282 -19.13 1.87 -3.96
CA ARG A 282 -18.21 2.94 -3.56
C ARG A 282 -17.64 2.76 -2.16
N GLN A 283 -16.32 2.92 -2.09
CA GLN A 283 -15.55 2.96 -0.85
C GLN A 283 -15.47 4.41 -0.36
N THR A 284 -16.08 4.67 0.80
CA THR A 284 -15.98 5.99 1.45
C THR A 284 -14.77 6.04 2.37
N TYR A 285 -13.87 6.97 2.05
CA TYR A 285 -12.78 7.38 2.92
C TYR A 285 -13.22 8.58 3.77
N TYR A 286 -12.82 8.57 5.04
CA TYR A 286 -13.14 9.62 6.00
C TYR A 286 -11.87 10.38 6.41
N VAL A 287 -11.83 11.69 6.16
CA VAL A 287 -10.78 12.54 6.76
C VAL A 287 -11.10 12.76 8.24
N THR A 288 -10.08 12.75 9.11
CA THR A 288 -10.28 12.92 10.56
C THR A 288 -10.91 14.27 10.92
N THR A 289 -11.53 14.33 12.10
CA THR A 289 -12.22 15.54 12.60
C THR A 289 -11.31 16.77 12.72
N ASN A 290 -9.99 16.59 12.85
CA ASN A 290 -8.97 17.65 12.87
C ASN A 290 -8.33 17.97 11.50
N PHE A 291 -8.62 17.23 10.42
CA PHE A 291 -7.98 17.43 9.11
C PHE A 291 -8.18 18.88 8.60
N PRO A 292 -7.14 19.64 8.23
CA PRO A 292 -7.27 21.06 7.91
C PRO A 292 -8.17 21.32 6.70
N GLU A 293 -9.15 22.21 6.87
CA GLU A 293 -10.16 22.53 5.83
C GLU A 293 -9.52 22.99 4.51
N VAL A 294 -8.43 23.75 4.60
CA VAL A 294 -7.62 24.27 3.48
C VAL A 294 -7.00 23.18 2.59
N TYR A 295 -6.97 21.93 3.04
CA TYR A 295 -6.43 20.79 2.30
C TYR A 295 -7.50 19.76 1.90
N VAL A 296 -8.78 19.95 2.24
CA VAL A 296 -9.84 18.96 1.96
C VAL A 296 -10.05 18.76 0.46
N GLU A 297 -9.98 19.82 -0.35
CA GLU A 297 -10.12 19.70 -1.80
C GLU A 297 -8.83 19.19 -2.49
N ALA A 298 -7.65 19.43 -1.89
CA ALA A 298 -6.40 18.78 -2.32
C ALA A 298 -6.45 17.26 -2.07
N ALA A 299 -7.04 16.84 -0.94
CA ALA A 299 -7.31 15.44 -0.68
C ALA A 299 -8.38 14.87 -1.62
N ARG A 300 -9.45 15.63 -1.93
CA ARG A 300 -10.46 15.21 -2.91
C ARG A 300 -9.85 14.97 -4.29
N ALA A 301 -9.01 15.89 -4.76
CA ALA A 301 -8.30 15.75 -6.03
C ALA A 301 -7.45 14.47 -6.11
N ALA A 302 -6.79 14.07 -5.01
CA ALA A 302 -6.04 12.81 -4.97
C ALA A 302 -6.95 11.58 -5.19
N PHE A 303 -8.09 11.48 -4.48
CA PHE A 303 -9.05 10.40 -4.71
C PHE A 303 -9.71 10.47 -6.08
N ASP A 304 -10.00 11.67 -6.59
CA ASP A 304 -10.60 11.85 -7.91
C ASP A 304 -9.63 11.52 -9.06
N SER A 305 -8.31 11.70 -8.88
CA SER A 305 -7.31 11.25 -9.85
C SER A 305 -7.26 9.72 -10.00
N TRP A 306 -7.37 8.97 -8.90
CA TRP A 306 -7.49 7.50 -8.94
C TRP A 306 -8.86 7.03 -9.45
N ASN A 307 -9.93 7.77 -9.14
CA ASN A 307 -11.24 7.53 -9.74
C ASN A 307 -11.21 7.65 -11.27
N ASP A 308 -10.55 8.69 -11.81
CA ASP A 308 -10.45 8.92 -13.26
C ASP A 308 -9.64 7.83 -13.98
N VAL A 309 -8.75 7.14 -13.27
CA VAL A 309 -8.06 5.92 -13.76
C VAL A 309 -8.95 4.69 -13.69
N LEU A 310 -9.67 4.47 -12.58
CA LEU A 310 -10.42 3.23 -12.34
C LEU A 310 -11.80 3.19 -13.03
N GLU A 311 -12.50 4.31 -13.15
CA GLU A 311 -13.84 4.39 -13.75
C GLU A 311 -13.89 3.93 -15.22
N PRO A 312 -12.89 4.25 -16.08
CA PRO A 312 -12.78 3.65 -17.42
C PRO A 312 -12.42 2.15 -17.43
N ILE A 313 -11.77 1.64 -16.38
CA ILE A 313 -11.28 0.25 -16.31
C ILE A 313 -12.38 -0.71 -15.83
N THR A 314 -13.16 -0.33 -14.81
CA THR A 314 -14.17 -1.20 -14.18
C THR A 314 -15.62 -0.73 -14.37
N GLY A 315 -15.83 0.46 -14.94
CA GLY A 315 -17.15 1.06 -15.12
C GLY A 315 -17.76 1.66 -13.84
N ILE A 316 -16.98 1.73 -12.75
CA ILE A 316 -17.40 2.26 -11.45
C ILE A 316 -16.41 3.34 -11.01
N ARG A 317 -16.93 4.47 -10.50
CA ARG A 317 -16.14 5.48 -9.77
C ARG A 317 -16.07 5.10 -8.28
N PRO A 318 -15.00 4.46 -7.78
CA PRO A 318 -15.03 3.78 -6.48
C PRO A 318 -14.97 4.72 -5.28
N PHE A 319 -14.20 5.81 -5.32
CA PHE A 319 -13.87 6.57 -4.11
C PHE A 319 -14.81 7.74 -3.83
N ARG A 320 -15.23 7.85 -2.58
CA ARG A 320 -15.83 9.05 -1.97
C ARG A 320 -14.91 9.56 -0.86
N LEU A 321 -14.83 10.87 -0.67
CA LEU A 321 -14.15 11.50 0.46
C LEU A 321 -15.12 12.33 1.31
N GLU A 322 -15.34 11.89 2.55
CA GLU A 322 -16.24 12.49 3.54
C GLU A 322 -15.48 12.91 4.82
N ARG A 323 -16.18 13.59 5.74
CA ARG A 323 -15.63 14.01 7.04
C ARG A 323 -16.09 13.07 8.14
N ALA A 324 -15.16 12.54 8.93
CA ALA A 324 -15.48 11.67 10.06
C ALA A 324 -16.36 12.37 11.11
N THR A 325 -17.26 11.63 11.76
CA THR A 325 -17.97 12.10 12.97
C THR A 325 -17.17 11.76 14.25
N PRO A 326 -17.36 12.47 15.37
CA PRO A 326 -16.54 12.29 16.58
C PRO A 326 -16.68 10.94 17.30
N ASP A 327 -17.65 10.12 16.90
CA ASP A 327 -17.91 8.76 17.39
C ASP A 327 -17.28 7.67 16.52
N MET A 328 -16.68 8.02 15.37
CA MET A 328 -15.92 7.09 14.53
C MET A 328 -14.49 6.94 15.06
N ILE A 329 -14.08 5.71 15.33
CA ILE A 329 -12.69 5.37 15.62
C ILE A 329 -11.97 5.16 14.28
N ALA A 330 -10.88 5.90 14.05
CA ALA A 330 -10.25 5.95 12.73
C ALA A 330 -9.69 4.60 12.26
N TRP A 331 -9.30 3.74 13.20
CA TRP A 331 -8.81 2.38 12.95
C TRP A 331 -9.89 1.30 13.16
N ASP A 332 -11.18 1.64 13.18
CA ASP A 332 -12.24 0.62 13.08
C ASP A 332 -12.32 0.11 11.62
N PRO A 333 -12.21 -1.21 11.36
CA PRO A 333 -12.19 -1.77 10.00
C PRO A 333 -13.52 -1.64 9.25
N ARG A 334 -14.59 -1.15 9.89
CA ARG A 334 -15.84 -0.75 9.20
C ARG A 334 -15.65 0.49 8.31
N TYR A 335 -14.52 1.19 8.43
CA TYR A 335 -14.25 2.45 7.75
C TYR A 335 -12.87 2.44 7.08
N HIS A 336 -12.66 3.36 6.15
CA HIS A 336 -11.35 3.70 5.62
C HIS A 336 -11.06 5.17 5.94
N PHE A 337 -9.81 5.49 6.29
CA PHE A 337 -9.50 6.77 6.95
C PHE A 337 -8.27 7.47 6.39
N VAL A 338 -8.34 8.81 6.38
CA VAL A 338 -7.19 9.70 6.19
C VAL A 338 -6.99 10.48 7.49
N ILE A 339 -5.95 10.10 8.22
CA ILE A 339 -5.61 10.61 9.55
C ILE A 339 -4.63 11.76 9.40
N TRP A 340 -5.09 12.98 9.71
CA TRP A 340 -4.17 14.10 9.90
C TRP A 340 -3.54 14.00 11.28
N ASP A 341 -2.24 13.72 11.32
CA ASP A 341 -1.49 13.62 12.56
C ASP A 341 -0.66 14.90 12.82
N GLU A 342 -0.82 15.43 14.02
CA GLU A 342 -0.25 16.71 14.44
C GLU A 342 1.19 16.59 14.97
N THR A 343 1.85 15.44 14.84
CA THR A 343 3.28 15.31 15.15
C THR A 343 4.17 15.90 14.04
N ASP A 344 5.15 16.69 14.46
CA ASP A 344 6.25 17.17 13.61
C ASP A 344 7.21 16.01 13.30
N SER A 345 6.87 15.20 12.30
CA SER A 345 7.73 14.11 11.82
C SER A 345 7.82 13.96 10.29
N GLY A 346 7.09 14.76 9.50
CA GLY A 346 7.36 15.02 8.09
C GLY A 346 7.28 13.81 7.15
N GLY A 347 6.06 13.36 6.83
CA GLY A 347 5.79 12.39 5.76
C GLY A 347 4.42 11.73 5.92
N ALA A 348 4.14 10.68 5.15
CA ALA A 348 2.96 9.84 5.35
C ALA A 348 3.28 8.33 5.32
N MET A 349 2.24 7.52 5.53
CA MET A 349 2.24 6.07 5.32
C MET A 349 0.81 5.53 5.08
N ALA A 350 0.72 4.38 4.42
CA ALA A 350 -0.52 3.65 4.15
C ALA A 350 -0.57 2.26 4.82
N PRO A 351 -0.79 2.14 6.14
CA PRO A 351 -1.01 0.83 6.74
C PRO A 351 -2.38 0.28 6.33
N PHE A 352 -2.38 -0.95 5.83
CA PHE A 352 -3.57 -1.71 5.47
C PHE A 352 -3.54 -3.10 6.10
N GLY A 353 -4.70 -3.76 6.12
CA GLY A 353 -4.84 -5.17 6.48
C GLY A 353 -5.58 -5.93 5.39
N GLU A 354 -5.10 -7.13 5.05
CA GLU A 354 -5.65 -7.98 4.00
C GLU A 354 -5.97 -9.42 4.47
N ASP A 355 -6.86 -10.12 3.75
CA ASP A 355 -7.06 -11.56 3.91
C ASP A 355 -5.94 -12.32 3.17
N PRO A 356 -5.02 -13.01 3.89
CA PRO A 356 -3.82 -13.62 3.31
C PRO A 356 -4.10 -14.85 2.43
N SER A 357 -5.37 -15.24 2.28
CA SER A 357 -5.83 -16.38 1.48
C SER A 357 -6.55 -16.00 0.19
N THR A 358 -6.90 -14.72 0.01
CA THR A 358 -7.61 -14.18 -1.17
C THR A 358 -6.91 -12.98 -1.80
N GLY A 359 -6.12 -12.23 -1.04
CA GLY A 359 -5.61 -10.91 -1.45
C GLY A 359 -6.65 -9.81 -1.32
N GLU A 360 -7.71 -10.00 -0.55
CA GLU A 360 -8.68 -8.93 -0.31
C GLU A 360 -8.13 -7.94 0.72
N VAL A 361 -7.90 -6.69 0.34
CA VAL A 361 -7.63 -5.60 1.28
C VAL A 361 -8.93 -5.25 2.02
N VAL A 362 -8.95 -5.43 3.34
CA VAL A 362 -10.16 -5.33 4.18
C VAL A 362 -10.19 -4.09 5.08
N GLN A 363 -9.06 -3.43 5.27
CA GLN A 363 -8.94 -2.19 6.05
C GLN A 363 -7.84 -1.31 5.46
N ASN A 364 -8.14 -0.02 5.29
CA ASN A 364 -7.27 0.96 4.64
C ASN A 364 -7.16 2.24 5.48
N LEU A 365 -5.95 2.57 5.94
CA LEU A 365 -5.62 3.78 6.69
C LEU A 365 -4.51 4.55 5.97
N ILE A 366 -4.63 5.87 5.86
CA ILE A 366 -3.53 6.78 5.49
C ILE A 366 -3.23 7.65 6.71
N ILE A 367 -1.97 7.83 7.07
CA ILE A 367 -1.54 8.67 8.20
C ILE A 367 -0.59 9.75 7.69
N MET A 368 -0.97 11.01 7.83
CA MET A 368 -0.23 12.17 7.35
C MET A 368 0.36 12.95 8.53
N TRP A 369 1.66 12.76 8.80
CA TRP A 369 2.38 13.41 9.91
C TRP A 369 2.83 14.83 9.55
N PHE A 370 1.86 15.71 9.33
CA PHE A 370 2.04 17.04 8.75
C PHE A 370 1.80 18.17 9.78
N GLY A 371 2.04 17.89 11.07
CA GLY A 371 1.87 18.85 12.17
C GLY A 371 2.63 20.18 12.03
N ASP A 372 3.77 20.19 11.33
CA ASP A 372 4.49 21.41 10.94
C ASP A 372 4.73 21.51 9.41
N ILE A 373 3.63 21.36 8.65
CA ILE A 373 3.63 21.62 7.20
C ILE A 373 4.08 23.06 6.85
N ASP A 374 3.95 24.01 7.77
CA ASP A 374 4.43 25.38 7.56
C ASP A 374 5.96 25.44 7.52
N SER A 375 6.67 24.83 8.48
CA SER A 375 8.15 24.69 8.48
C SER A 375 8.67 23.87 7.31
N LEU A 376 7.86 22.92 6.83
CA LEU A 376 8.13 22.15 5.62
C LEU A 376 8.15 23.06 4.37
N VAL A 377 7.07 23.81 4.12
CA VAL A 377 6.99 24.82 3.04
C VAL A 377 8.07 25.89 3.18
N ASP A 378 8.37 26.29 4.43
CA ASP A 378 9.44 27.23 4.76
C ASP A 378 10.82 26.69 4.35
N SER A 379 11.04 25.38 4.49
CA SER A 379 12.30 24.72 4.12
C SER A 379 12.48 24.64 2.60
N TYR A 380 11.39 24.51 1.85
CA TYR A 380 11.42 24.57 0.38
C TYR A 380 11.62 25.99 -0.13
N THR A 381 10.87 26.97 0.40
CA THR A 381 11.08 28.40 0.07
C THR A 381 12.54 28.80 0.27
N ARG A 382 13.12 28.45 1.43
CA ARG A 382 14.54 28.67 1.76
C ARG A 382 15.54 27.86 0.94
N PHE A 383 15.11 26.85 0.19
CA PHE A 383 15.96 26.11 -0.74
C PHE A 383 16.03 26.87 -2.07
N TYR A 384 14.88 27.21 -2.66
CA TYR A 384 14.79 27.95 -3.91
C TYR A 384 15.38 29.37 -3.83
N ASP A 385 15.17 30.08 -2.72
CA ASP A 385 15.81 31.40 -2.47
C ASP A 385 17.35 31.37 -2.59
N LYS A 386 17.97 30.19 -2.42
CA LYS A 386 19.42 29.98 -2.52
C LYS A 386 19.84 29.32 -3.83
N HIS A 387 18.90 28.72 -4.55
CA HIS A 387 19.12 27.87 -5.71
C HIS A 387 18.13 28.20 -6.87
N PRO A 388 18.05 29.47 -7.32
CA PRO A 388 17.12 29.88 -8.38
C PRO A 388 17.49 29.32 -9.77
N ASP A 389 18.71 28.82 -9.92
CA ASP A 389 19.24 28.11 -11.08
C ASP A 389 18.73 26.67 -11.20
N VAL A 390 18.41 26.02 -10.08
CA VAL A 390 18.00 24.60 -10.03
C VAL A 390 16.67 24.33 -10.75
N ALA A 391 15.79 25.33 -10.88
CA ALA A 391 14.57 25.23 -11.69
C ALA A 391 14.87 25.05 -13.19
N ALA A 392 16.07 25.44 -13.66
CA ALA A 392 16.56 25.22 -15.02
C ALA A 392 17.42 23.95 -15.15
N HIS A 393 17.51 23.12 -14.10
CA HIS A 393 18.25 21.86 -14.07
C HIS A 393 17.30 20.69 -13.77
N VAL A 394 16.41 20.42 -14.72
CA VAL A 394 15.95 19.05 -14.99
C VAL A 394 17.10 18.37 -15.74
N LEU A 395 17.50 17.16 -15.33
CA LEU A 395 18.45 16.38 -16.12
C LEU A 395 17.79 16.04 -17.47
N PRO A 396 18.50 16.12 -18.61
CA PRO A 396 17.96 15.58 -19.85
C PRO A 396 17.64 14.09 -19.67
N PRO A 397 16.61 13.55 -20.35
CA PRO A 397 16.28 12.13 -20.27
C PRO A 397 17.54 11.30 -20.58
N ALA A 398 17.73 10.23 -19.84
CA ALA A 398 18.92 9.41 -19.98
C ALA A 398 19.00 8.86 -21.42
N PRO A 399 20.16 8.87 -22.09
CA PRO A 399 20.29 8.15 -23.34
C PRO A 399 19.98 6.68 -23.07
N PRO A 400 19.13 6.02 -23.88
CA PRO A 400 18.61 4.69 -23.57
C PRO A 400 19.76 3.73 -23.27
N THR A 401 19.72 3.14 -22.08
CA THR A 401 20.82 2.28 -21.63
C THR A 401 20.94 1.06 -22.56
N PRO A 402 22.15 0.54 -22.84
CA PRO A 402 22.30 -0.60 -23.74
C PRO A 402 21.63 -1.85 -23.16
N GLU A 403 20.40 -2.12 -23.63
CA GLU A 403 19.46 -3.15 -23.17
C GLU A 403 19.95 -3.94 -21.95
N PHE A 404 19.76 -3.38 -20.75
CA PHE A 404 19.90 -4.18 -19.55
C PHE A 404 18.68 -5.10 -19.46
N GLN A 405 18.71 -6.20 -20.22
CA GLN A 405 17.80 -7.34 -20.10
C GLN A 405 18.03 -8.05 -18.76
N GLY A 406 17.81 -7.31 -17.67
CA GLY A 406 17.64 -7.78 -16.31
C GLY A 406 16.33 -8.55 -16.24
N ARG A 407 16.31 -9.72 -16.89
CA ARG A 407 15.26 -10.71 -16.73
C ARG A 407 15.03 -10.89 -15.24
N GLN A 408 13.88 -10.45 -14.74
CA GLN A 408 12.82 -11.36 -14.29
C GLN A 408 13.26 -12.44 -13.26
N ALA A 409 14.36 -12.20 -12.55
CA ALA A 409 15.06 -13.17 -11.70
C ALA A 409 14.85 -12.93 -10.20
N PHE A 410 13.99 -11.97 -9.84
CA PHE A 410 13.71 -11.57 -8.46
C PHE A 410 12.27 -11.78 -7.99
N PHE A 411 11.33 -12.09 -8.90
CA PHE A 411 10.06 -12.74 -8.53
C PHE A 411 10.31 -14.03 -7.71
N ASP A 412 11.38 -14.76 -8.05
CA ASP A 412 11.93 -15.92 -7.30
C ASP A 412 12.31 -15.63 -5.82
N ARG A 413 12.27 -14.36 -5.38
CA ARG A 413 12.62 -13.92 -4.01
C ARG A 413 11.58 -13.10 -3.28
N ALA A 414 10.76 -12.27 -3.93
CA ALA A 414 9.65 -11.60 -3.24
C ALA A 414 8.76 -12.64 -2.52
N GLY A 415 8.50 -13.76 -3.20
CA GLY A 415 7.81 -14.94 -2.69
C GLY A 415 8.67 -16.00 -1.98
N THR A 416 9.76 -15.67 -1.26
CA THR A 416 10.63 -16.75 -0.73
C THR A 416 9.82 -17.78 0.08
N LYS A 417 10.08 -19.06 -0.19
CA LYS A 417 9.54 -20.19 0.61
C LYS A 417 9.87 -20.06 2.10
N ALA A 418 10.88 -19.28 2.47
CA ALA A 418 11.21 -18.89 3.83
C ALA A 418 10.23 -17.87 4.43
N ALA A 419 9.86 -16.80 3.71
CA ALA A 419 8.82 -15.87 4.15
C ALA A 419 7.45 -16.55 4.28
N ALA A 420 7.05 -17.36 3.28
CA ALA A 420 5.84 -18.16 3.34
C ALA A 420 5.88 -19.22 4.46
N ALA A 421 7.04 -19.82 4.75
CA ALA A 421 7.22 -20.70 5.92
C ALA A 421 7.15 -19.94 7.25
N ALA A 422 7.67 -18.71 7.32
CA ALA A 422 7.57 -17.86 8.51
C ALA A 422 6.12 -17.42 8.76
N ARG A 423 5.32 -17.17 7.72
CA ARG A 423 3.87 -16.95 7.78
C ARG A 423 3.13 -18.22 8.27
N ARG A 424 3.40 -19.39 7.69
CA ARG A 424 2.88 -20.70 8.17
C ARG A 424 3.22 -21.00 9.64
N GLU A 425 4.42 -20.64 10.09
CA GLU A 425 4.84 -20.82 11.48
C GLU A 425 4.30 -19.73 12.43
N ALA A 426 3.65 -18.67 11.89
CA ALA A 426 2.90 -17.67 12.65
C ALA A 426 1.54 -18.21 13.08
N ALA A 427 0.75 -18.70 12.12
CA ALA A 427 -0.63 -19.16 12.34
C ALA A 427 -0.75 -20.23 13.44
N LYS A 428 0.33 -21.01 13.64
CA LYS A 428 0.42 -22.05 14.67
C LYS A 428 0.56 -21.53 16.11
N ARG A 429 0.75 -20.22 16.31
CA ARG A 429 1.12 -19.62 17.62
C ARG A 429 -0.01 -18.86 18.31
N GLY A 430 -1.19 -18.76 17.71
CA GLY A 430 -2.36 -18.13 18.35
C GLY A 430 -2.16 -16.65 18.68
N ALA A 431 -1.23 -15.98 18.00
CA ALA A 431 -0.93 -14.56 18.19
C ALA A 431 -0.98 -13.83 16.84
N LEU A 432 -1.50 -12.61 16.84
CA LEU A 432 -1.43 -11.71 15.68
C LEU A 432 0.02 -11.23 15.46
N ARG A 433 0.35 -10.71 14.28
CA ARG A 433 1.72 -10.27 13.95
C ARG A 433 1.81 -8.83 13.47
N ALA A 434 2.85 -8.15 13.90
CA ALA A 434 3.26 -6.87 13.32
C ALA A 434 3.73 -7.02 11.86
N ARG A 435 3.35 -6.07 11.00
CA ARG A 435 3.96 -5.77 9.69
C ARG A 435 4.57 -4.38 9.76
N ALA A 436 5.84 -4.23 9.41
CA ALA A 436 6.45 -2.90 9.29
C ALA A 436 6.12 -2.29 7.92
N PHE A 437 5.67 -1.05 7.94
CA PHE A 437 5.46 -0.21 6.76
C PHE A 437 6.51 0.91 6.76
N VAL A 438 7.12 1.18 5.62
CA VAL A 438 8.14 2.22 5.47
C VAL A 438 7.42 3.56 5.28
N LYS A 439 7.76 4.55 6.12
CA LYS A 439 7.33 5.94 5.92
C LYS A 439 7.96 6.48 4.63
N ARG A 440 7.23 7.30 3.86
CA ARG A 440 7.80 8.19 2.82
C ARG A 440 8.25 9.50 3.51
N PRO A 441 9.52 9.67 3.93
CA PRO A 441 9.99 10.91 4.53
C PRO A 441 10.09 12.04 3.50
N LEU A 442 9.81 13.26 3.92
CA LEU A 442 10.04 14.43 3.07
C LEU A 442 11.52 14.84 3.07
N ASN A 443 12.10 15.11 1.89
CA ASN A 443 13.48 15.56 1.75
C ASN A 443 13.57 16.88 0.94
N GLY A 444 14.64 17.67 1.14
CA GLY A 444 14.75 19.02 0.55
C GLY A 444 14.98 19.04 -0.97
N GLU A 445 15.58 17.99 -1.52
CA GLU A 445 15.77 17.79 -2.96
C GLU A 445 14.53 17.19 -3.63
N VAL A 446 13.57 16.66 -2.87
CA VAL A 446 12.35 16.07 -3.43
C VAL A 446 11.41 17.15 -3.99
N VAL A 447 11.00 18.13 -3.17
CA VAL A 447 10.10 19.22 -3.61
C VAL A 447 10.77 20.19 -4.61
N ARG A 448 12.06 19.98 -4.91
CA ARG A 448 12.80 20.55 -6.06
C ARG A 448 12.06 20.41 -7.40
N ARG A 449 11.23 19.37 -7.56
CA ARG A 449 10.38 19.19 -8.76
C ARG A 449 8.92 19.62 -8.57
N THR A 450 8.33 19.51 -7.37
CA THR A 450 6.95 19.98 -7.12
C THR A 450 6.76 21.47 -7.49
N TRP A 451 7.72 22.32 -7.15
CA TRP A 451 7.69 23.76 -7.52
C TRP A 451 7.88 24.00 -9.02
N GLN A 452 8.45 23.04 -9.77
CA GLN A 452 8.50 23.12 -11.24
C GLN A 452 7.11 22.85 -11.85
N GLN A 453 6.25 22.07 -11.18
CA GLN A 453 4.86 21.82 -11.58
C GLN A 453 3.89 22.93 -11.13
N VAL A 454 3.91 23.33 -9.85
CA VAL A 454 3.05 24.45 -9.39
C VAL A 454 3.52 25.82 -9.89
N GLY A 455 4.77 25.92 -10.36
CA GLY A 455 5.35 27.11 -10.95
C GLY A 455 6.06 28.03 -9.95
N LEU A 456 6.97 28.87 -10.46
CA LEU A 456 7.83 29.72 -9.62
C LEU A 456 7.08 30.79 -8.81
N ASP A 457 5.88 31.19 -9.24
CA ASP A 457 5.05 32.21 -8.60
C ASP A 457 4.01 31.63 -7.60
N ALA A 458 4.02 30.31 -7.34
CA ALA A 458 3.06 29.64 -6.46
C ALA A 458 3.11 30.16 -5.00
N SER A 459 1.94 30.29 -4.39
CA SER A 459 1.82 30.63 -2.98
C SER A 459 2.15 29.45 -2.06
N ARG A 460 2.47 29.75 -0.79
CA ARG A 460 2.71 28.75 0.27
C ARG A 460 1.56 27.74 0.41
N GLU A 461 0.33 28.19 0.16
CA GLU A 461 -0.89 27.37 0.29
C GLU A 461 -1.01 26.38 -0.87
N GLU A 462 -0.76 26.82 -2.10
CA GLU A 462 -0.73 25.96 -3.30
C GLU A 462 0.41 24.92 -3.21
N ILE A 463 1.57 25.31 -2.67
CA ILE A 463 2.68 24.39 -2.40
C ILE A 463 2.28 23.35 -1.35
N ALA A 464 1.65 23.76 -0.24
CA ALA A 464 1.17 22.84 0.80
C ALA A 464 0.09 21.88 0.27
N GLN A 465 -0.88 22.37 -0.52
CA GLN A 465 -1.91 21.56 -1.17
C GLN A 465 -1.30 20.54 -2.14
N SER A 466 -0.30 20.94 -2.94
CA SER A 466 0.40 20.03 -3.85
C SER A 466 1.16 18.93 -3.10
N ILE A 467 1.81 19.25 -1.96
CA ILE A 467 2.44 18.24 -1.09
C ILE A 467 1.41 17.29 -0.49
N VAL A 468 0.23 17.78 -0.07
CA VAL A 468 -0.86 16.93 0.43
C VAL A 468 -1.39 15.99 -0.66
N THR A 469 -1.58 16.50 -1.88
CA THR A 469 -2.07 15.72 -3.02
C THR A 469 -1.06 14.64 -3.42
N ASP A 470 0.21 15.01 -3.62
CA ASP A 470 1.30 14.10 -3.99
C ASP A 470 1.44 12.92 -3.01
N PHE A 471 1.33 13.20 -1.71
CA PHE A 471 1.37 12.15 -0.70
C PHE A 471 0.11 11.30 -0.74
N LEU A 472 -1.09 11.90 -0.82
CA LEU A 472 -2.32 11.11 -0.86
C LEU A 472 -2.42 10.22 -2.11
N VAL A 473 -1.96 10.68 -3.28
CA VAL A 473 -1.94 9.85 -4.50
C VAL A 473 -1.04 8.63 -4.30
N HIS A 474 0.16 8.79 -3.76
CA HIS A 474 1.06 7.68 -3.42
C HIS A 474 0.43 6.69 -2.42
N GLU A 475 -0.10 7.19 -1.30
CA GLU A 475 -0.64 6.35 -0.23
C GLU A 475 -1.97 5.64 -0.64
N ILE A 476 -2.77 6.23 -1.54
CA ILE A 476 -3.94 5.55 -2.15
C ILE A 476 -3.49 4.44 -3.13
N GLY A 477 -2.37 4.60 -3.81
CA GLY A 477 -1.79 3.54 -4.66
C GLY A 477 -1.45 2.28 -3.87
N HIS A 478 -0.91 2.42 -2.66
CA HIS A 478 -0.73 1.29 -1.73
C HIS A 478 -2.05 0.63 -1.32
N HIS A 479 -3.12 1.41 -1.10
CA HIS A 479 -4.46 0.90 -0.79
C HIS A 479 -5.13 0.15 -1.95
N LEU A 480 -4.74 0.46 -3.18
CA LEU A 480 -5.09 -0.28 -4.40
C LEU A 480 -4.18 -1.51 -4.63
N GLY A 481 -3.19 -1.73 -3.77
CA GLY A 481 -2.31 -2.89 -3.78
C GLY A 481 -0.92 -2.64 -4.37
N LEU A 482 -0.61 -1.45 -4.88
CA LEU A 482 0.70 -1.17 -5.49
C LEU A 482 1.83 -1.13 -4.44
N ARG A 483 3.01 -1.60 -4.85
CA ARG A 483 4.26 -1.38 -4.13
C ARG A 483 4.98 -0.14 -4.64
N HIS A 484 6.01 0.28 -3.91
CA HIS A 484 6.96 1.26 -4.42
C HIS A 484 7.54 0.82 -5.77
N ASN A 485 7.75 1.78 -6.67
CA ASN A 485 8.55 1.58 -7.89
C ASN A 485 9.69 2.62 -7.90
N PHE A 486 10.91 2.19 -7.55
CA PHE A 486 12.10 3.06 -7.51
C PHE A 486 12.83 3.20 -8.85
N LYS A 487 12.20 2.80 -9.96
CA LYS A 487 12.69 3.03 -11.32
C LYS A 487 11.86 4.03 -12.11
N GLY A 488 10.71 4.46 -11.61
CA GLY A 488 9.87 5.42 -12.34
C GLY A 488 10.60 6.75 -12.62
N SER A 489 11.44 7.20 -11.67
CA SER A 489 12.43 8.28 -11.80
C SER A 489 13.34 8.19 -13.03
N ILE A 490 13.71 6.97 -13.44
CA ILE A 490 14.67 6.71 -14.53
C ILE A 490 14.00 6.25 -15.83
N ASP A 491 12.69 6.00 -15.79
CA ASP A 491 11.88 5.47 -16.89
C ASP A 491 11.37 6.58 -17.81
N SER A 492 12.31 7.28 -18.45
CA SER A 492 12.00 8.45 -19.29
C SER A 492 11.17 8.14 -20.52
N ASP A 493 11.07 6.87 -20.93
CA ASP A 493 10.37 6.44 -22.14
C ASP A 493 8.87 6.22 -21.84
N HIS A 494 8.50 5.97 -20.57
CA HIS A 494 7.11 5.85 -20.10
C HIS A 494 6.67 6.99 -19.15
N THR A 495 7.49 8.03 -18.95
CA THR A 495 7.12 9.24 -18.16
C THR A 495 6.37 10.25 -19.03
N ASN A 496 5.23 10.78 -18.56
CA ASN A 496 4.44 11.76 -19.33
C ASN A 496 5.10 13.16 -19.33
N ASP A 497 4.73 14.00 -20.32
CA ASP A 497 5.14 15.41 -20.41
C ASP A 497 4.68 16.21 -19.16
N GLY A 498 5.60 16.44 -18.22
CA GLY A 498 5.39 17.22 -17.00
C GLY A 498 5.41 16.40 -15.70
N ASP A 499 5.32 15.08 -15.79
CA ASP A 499 5.48 14.18 -14.64
C ASP A 499 6.95 14.10 -14.19
N THR A 500 7.17 13.62 -12.97
CA THR A 500 8.53 13.48 -12.42
C THR A 500 9.09 12.06 -12.48
N SER A 501 8.22 11.09 -12.77
CA SER A 501 8.44 9.65 -12.80
C SER A 501 7.32 8.99 -13.64
N SER A 502 7.54 7.80 -14.21
CA SER A 502 6.44 7.02 -14.82
C SER A 502 5.39 6.53 -13.80
N SER A 503 5.70 6.62 -12.51
CA SER A 503 4.97 6.04 -11.38
C SER A 503 4.89 7.00 -10.18
N THR A 504 3.69 7.23 -9.64
CA THR A 504 3.47 7.93 -8.37
C THR A 504 4.01 7.14 -7.17
N MET A 505 4.21 5.84 -7.32
CA MET A 505 4.77 4.95 -6.28
C MET A 505 6.29 5.07 -6.12
N ASP A 506 6.94 5.98 -6.85
CA ASP A 506 8.33 6.35 -6.60
C ASP A 506 8.42 7.27 -5.34
N TYR A 507 9.64 7.42 -4.82
CA TYR A 507 9.97 8.37 -3.76
C TYR A 507 10.37 9.75 -4.29
N VAL A 508 10.48 9.95 -5.61
CA VAL A 508 10.29 11.30 -6.15
C VAL A 508 8.91 11.86 -5.81
N VAL A 509 8.80 13.19 -5.81
CA VAL A 509 7.54 13.92 -5.69
C VAL A 509 7.31 14.78 -6.94
N GLY A 510 6.14 15.39 -7.02
CA GLY A 510 5.59 15.94 -8.25
C GLY A 510 4.77 14.89 -9.00
N MET A 511 4.06 14.03 -8.27
CA MET A 511 3.07 13.12 -8.84
C MET A 511 1.72 13.42 -8.18
N VAL A 512 1.07 14.49 -8.63
CA VAL A 512 -0.26 14.93 -8.14
C VAL A 512 -1.42 14.16 -8.78
N GLY A 513 -1.10 13.06 -9.46
CA GLY A 513 -2.01 12.05 -10.02
C GLY A 513 -1.19 10.80 -10.41
N PRO A 514 -1.84 9.66 -10.73
CA PRO A 514 -1.16 8.44 -11.12
C PRO A 514 -0.41 8.61 -12.45
N GLY A 515 0.81 8.07 -12.52
CA GLY A 515 1.62 8.03 -13.73
C GLY A 515 1.22 6.90 -14.67
N ARG A 516 1.91 6.80 -15.82
CA ARG A 516 1.63 5.79 -16.86
C ARG A 516 1.69 4.36 -16.33
N TYR A 517 2.75 4.03 -15.58
CA TYR A 517 2.95 2.71 -14.98
C TYR A 517 1.79 2.35 -14.03
N ASP A 518 1.30 3.32 -13.25
CA ASP A 518 0.22 3.10 -12.28
C ASP A 518 -1.10 2.78 -13.00
N ILE A 519 -1.37 3.46 -14.11
CA ILE A 519 -2.55 3.26 -14.96
C ILE A 519 -2.52 1.84 -15.56
N ASP A 520 -1.38 1.40 -16.11
CA ASP A 520 -1.25 0.05 -16.66
C ASP A 520 -1.21 -1.04 -15.59
N ALA A 521 -0.66 -0.77 -14.41
CA ALA A 521 -0.80 -1.63 -13.24
C ALA A 521 -2.27 -1.79 -12.81
N MET A 522 -3.06 -0.70 -12.78
CA MET A 522 -4.50 -0.77 -12.48
C MET A 522 -5.27 -1.56 -13.55
N ARG A 523 -4.95 -1.38 -14.84
CA ARG A 523 -5.54 -2.18 -15.93
C ARG A 523 -5.20 -3.66 -15.79
N TYR A 524 -3.97 -4.00 -15.41
CA TYR A 524 -3.54 -5.37 -15.12
C TYR A 524 -4.23 -5.99 -13.89
N ALA A 525 -4.47 -5.24 -12.81
CA ALA A 525 -5.05 -5.79 -11.58
C ALA A 525 -6.58 -5.74 -11.51
N TYR A 526 -7.23 -4.73 -12.08
CA TYR A 526 -8.67 -4.50 -11.99
C TYR A 526 -9.41 -4.66 -13.34
N GLY A 527 -8.71 -4.55 -14.48
CA GLY A 527 -9.28 -4.75 -15.82
C GLY A 527 -8.91 -6.09 -16.48
N ASP A 528 -9.02 -6.15 -17.81
CA ASP A 528 -8.69 -7.34 -18.63
C ASP A 528 -7.17 -7.59 -18.77
N GLY A 529 -6.34 -6.58 -18.56
CA GLY A 529 -4.89 -6.60 -18.80
C GLY A 529 -4.33 -5.21 -19.13
N PRO A 530 -3.00 -5.02 -19.10
CA PRO A 530 -2.33 -3.75 -19.39
C PRO A 530 -2.28 -3.45 -20.91
N GLU A 531 -1.95 -2.21 -21.28
CA GLU A 531 -1.65 -1.80 -22.67
C GLU A 531 -0.17 -2.05 -23.04
N GLU A 532 0.77 -1.76 -22.13
CA GLU A 532 2.22 -1.98 -22.27
C GLU A 532 2.77 -2.91 -21.16
N THR A 533 3.97 -3.46 -21.35
CA THR A 533 4.56 -4.46 -20.41
C THR A 533 6.08 -4.34 -20.26
N ASP A 534 6.64 -3.21 -20.67
CA ASP A 534 8.06 -2.91 -20.79
C ASP A 534 8.51 -1.75 -19.89
N ASP A 535 7.62 -1.29 -19.00
CA ASP A 535 7.91 -0.36 -17.90
C ASP A 535 9.10 -0.82 -17.04
N LEU A 536 9.87 0.15 -16.52
CA LEU A 536 10.95 -0.13 -15.59
C LEU A 536 10.43 -0.20 -14.14
N PHE A 537 10.73 -1.31 -13.46
CA PHE A 537 10.19 -1.60 -12.13
C PHE A 537 11.20 -2.23 -11.15
N CYS A 538 11.08 -1.88 -9.86
CA CYS A 538 11.63 -2.63 -8.71
C CYS A 538 11.17 -2.09 -7.34
N THR A 539 11.29 -2.91 -6.29
CA THR A 539 10.75 -2.66 -4.94
C THR A 539 11.81 -2.39 -3.86
N ASP A 540 11.33 -2.24 -2.61
CA ASP A 540 12.11 -2.17 -1.37
C ASP A 540 13.25 -3.20 -1.27
N GLU A 541 12.99 -4.47 -1.63
CA GLU A 541 13.97 -5.55 -1.53
C GLU A 541 15.07 -5.49 -2.58
N ASP A 542 14.82 -4.80 -3.70
CA ASP A 542 15.80 -4.62 -4.79
C ASP A 542 16.77 -3.47 -4.50
N THR A 543 16.44 -2.55 -3.57
CA THR A 543 17.28 -1.38 -3.23
C THR A 543 18.68 -1.75 -2.71
N GLU A 544 18.88 -2.94 -2.14
CA GLU A 544 20.20 -3.45 -1.73
C GLU A 544 20.98 -4.14 -2.88
N LEU A 545 20.34 -4.36 -4.04
CA LEU A 545 20.74 -5.36 -5.03
C LEU A 545 20.89 -4.80 -6.45
N ASP A 546 20.03 -3.86 -6.86
CA ASP A 546 20.05 -3.19 -8.15
C ASP A 546 20.34 -1.68 -7.95
N PRO A 547 21.48 -1.15 -8.45
CA PRO A 547 21.84 0.25 -8.28
C PRO A 547 20.98 1.23 -9.09
N GLY A 548 20.09 0.74 -9.96
CA GLY A 548 19.04 1.51 -10.61
C GLY A 548 17.74 1.60 -9.81
N CYS A 549 17.69 1.05 -8.59
CA CYS A 549 16.57 1.13 -7.65
C CYS A 549 16.92 2.04 -6.46
N ALA A 550 17.54 3.20 -6.74
CA ALA A 550 18.02 4.11 -5.73
C ALA A 550 16.89 5.06 -5.30
N PRO A 551 16.29 4.89 -4.11
CA PRO A 551 15.21 5.78 -3.66
C PRO A 551 15.71 7.22 -3.58
N TRP A 552 14.84 8.17 -3.91
CA TRP A 552 15.12 9.61 -3.99
C TRP A 552 16.10 10.04 -5.09
N ASP A 553 16.42 9.17 -6.07
CA ASP A 553 17.15 9.61 -7.27
C ASP A 553 16.24 10.33 -8.28
N PHE A 554 16.80 10.78 -9.40
CA PHE A 554 16.11 11.62 -10.38
C PHE A 554 16.61 11.35 -11.81
N GLY A 555 16.86 10.08 -12.11
CA GLY A 555 17.70 9.64 -13.22
C GLY A 555 18.99 8.98 -12.72
N HIS A 556 19.43 7.95 -13.46
CA HIS A 556 20.50 7.03 -13.08
C HIS A 556 21.73 7.70 -12.43
N PRO A 557 22.12 7.32 -11.19
CA PRO A 557 22.99 8.14 -10.34
C PRO A 557 24.42 8.26 -10.88
N VAL A 558 24.92 7.26 -11.62
CA VAL A 558 26.24 7.36 -12.26
C VAL A 558 26.27 8.46 -13.33
N THR A 559 25.15 8.68 -14.03
CA THR A 559 25.03 9.70 -15.09
C THR A 559 25.01 11.10 -14.48
N TYR A 560 24.30 11.27 -13.35
CA TYR A 560 24.36 12.49 -12.54
C TYR A 560 25.79 12.79 -12.05
N TRP A 561 26.45 11.81 -11.42
CA TRP A 561 27.82 11.99 -10.94
C TRP A 561 28.84 12.21 -12.07
N GLN A 562 28.63 11.64 -13.26
CA GLN A 562 29.43 11.94 -14.45
C GLN A 562 29.24 13.39 -14.91
N GLY A 563 28.00 13.88 -15.03
CA GLY A 563 27.72 15.28 -15.38
C GLY A 563 28.31 16.27 -14.37
N VAL A 564 28.26 15.94 -13.07
CA VAL A 564 28.91 16.73 -12.00
C VAL A 564 30.44 16.72 -12.12
N LEU A 565 31.05 15.59 -12.50
CA LEU A 565 32.50 15.51 -12.70
C LEU A 565 32.96 16.25 -13.96
N ASP A 566 32.26 16.09 -15.08
CA ASP A 566 32.55 16.79 -16.34
C ASP A 566 32.43 18.32 -16.16
N ALA A 567 31.45 18.78 -15.36
CA ALA A 567 31.28 20.19 -14.99
C ALA A 567 32.33 20.71 -13.98
N LEU A 568 33.13 19.83 -13.36
CA LEU A 568 34.25 20.18 -12.48
C LEU A 568 35.62 20.10 -13.18
N GLU A 569 35.69 19.53 -14.39
CA GLU A 569 36.89 19.53 -15.25
C GLU A 569 36.90 20.67 -16.30
N ALA A 570 35.84 21.48 -16.36
CA ALA A 570 35.63 22.60 -17.29
C ALA A 570 36.06 23.99 -16.74
#